data_AF-A0A5J5CRS9-F1
#
_entry.id   AF-A0A5J5CRS9-F1
#
_cell.length_a   1.000
_cell.length_b   1.000
_cell.length_c   1.000
_cell.angle_alpha   90.00
_cell.angle_beta   90.00
_cell.angle_gamma   90.00
#
_symmetry.space_group_name_H-M   'P 1'
#
loop_
_entity.id
_entity.type
_entity.pdbx_description
1 polymer ?
#
loop_
_entity_poly.entity_id
_entity_poly.type
_entity_poly.pdbx_seq_one_letter_code
_entity_poly.pdbx_strand_id
1 'polypeptide(L)'
;MSESGSQEPAVAANGSDSPTKRAPRPPVGNRVTVVLGAQWGDEGKGKVVDLLAQDADMVCRCQGGNNAGHTVVVDSVEYDFHLLPSGIINPKVTAFIGPAALFIASKNSLHFDDCYSECDQLDSEPDGRLHHIHSSAVTSLANGNGVVIHLPGLFEEAEKNESKGKGLKDWEKRLIISDRAHIAFSEVCESVCPLSLSSAVFDFHQAVDGVQEQQRQEQAGKKFSLEGDLIALLISLGTTKKGIGPVYSAKAARSGLRICDLLADFTQFSERYKALAQQYKGMYPTLEIDIEGELIKLKNYVKRIKHMVRDGVHYMYEALHGPPKKILVEGANAALLDIDFGTYPFVTSSNCTVGGVCTGLGMPPQNVGEVYGVVKAYTTRVGIGAFPSEQSNEIGELLQTRGKEVGVTTGRKRRCGWLDLVLIKYAHMINGFTALALTKLDILDVFAEIKVGVSYKVDNQTIPYFPANQEVLQNVEVQYETLPGWNSDTSAVRSFEELPENAQKYVHFIEGHVGVPGTIVHIHNHQVDRRGQVSGVHDPAVLNERLDLFGSDSHPTDLHERMVSQLLHLDFEQF
;
A
#
# COMPACT_ATOMS: atom_id res chain seq x y z
N MET A 1 18.01 -89.41 -25.81
CA MET A 1 16.93 -89.23 -26.80
C MET A 1 16.18 -87.95 -26.41
N SER A 2 16.26 -86.96 -27.32
CA SER A 2 15.52 -85.69 -27.42
C SER A 2 15.41 -84.76 -26.21
N GLU A 3 16.31 -83.78 -26.19
CA GLU A 3 16.12 -82.45 -25.59
C GLU A 3 15.08 -81.65 -26.40
N SER A 4 14.18 -80.93 -25.72
CA SER A 4 13.29 -79.93 -26.34
C SER A 4 13.51 -78.58 -25.68
N GLY A 5 14.27 -77.72 -26.37
CA GLY A 5 14.63 -76.37 -25.94
C GLY A 5 13.47 -75.37 -26.07
N SER A 6 13.37 -74.50 -25.08
CA SER A 6 12.52 -73.31 -25.04
C SER A 6 13.01 -72.26 -26.04
N GLN A 7 12.19 -71.93 -27.04
CA GLN A 7 12.42 -70.85 -27.99
C GLN A 7 11.93 -69.51 -27.42
N GLU A 8 12.84 -68.53 -27.37
CA GLU A 8 12.53 -67.10 -27.24
C GLU A 8 11.70 -66.62 -28.43
N PRO A 9 10.66 -65.77 -28.23
CA PRO A 9 9.97 -65.15 -29.34
C PRO A 9 10.65 -63.86 -29.81
N ALA A 10 10.58 -63.69 -31.13
CA ALA A 10 11.19 -62.68 -31.96
C ALA A 10 10.92 -61.21 -31.57
N VAL A 11 11.92 -60.39 -31.87
CA VAL A 11 11.94 -58.93 -31.88
C VAL A 11 10.77 -58.38 -32.72
N ALA A 12 9.85 -57.67 -32.07
CA ALA A 12 8.96 -56.71 -32.72
C ALA A 12 9.48 -55.30 -32.42
N ALA A 13 9.83 -54.57 -33.48
CA ALA A 13 10.26 -53.18 -33.42
C ALA A 13 9.14 -52.31 -32.82
N ASN A 14 9.33 -51.80 -31.61
CA ASN A 14 8.45 -50.77 -31.06
C ASN A 14 8.86 -49.41 -31.64
N GLY A 15 7.89 -48.79 -32.30
CA GLY A 15 8.03 -47.50 -32.97
C GLY A 15 8.40 -46.37 -32.02
N SER A 16 9.02 -45.38 -32.63
CA SER A 16 9.35 -44.05 -32.14
C SER A 16 8.42 -43.50 -31.05
N ASP A 17 9.00 -43.24 -29.87
CA ASP A 17 8.47 -42.30 -28.90
C ASP A 17 8.32 -40.92 -29.55
N SER A 18 7.08 -40.53 -29.87
CA SER A 18 6.77 -39.13 -30.13
C SER A 18 6.55 -38.43 -28.78
N PRO A 19 7.28 -37.36 -28.44
CA PRO A 19 7.00 -36.62 -27.22
C PRO A 19 5.60 -36.02 -27.33
N THR A 20 4.69 -36.41 -26.44
CA THR A 20 3.37 -35.80 -26.32
C THR A 20 3.53 -34.29 -26.19
N LYS A 21 3.17 -33.54 -27.25
CA LYS A 21 3.22 -32.07 -27.26
C LYS A 21 2.33 -31.55 -26.13
N ARG A 22 2.93 -31.02 -25.06
CA ARG A 22 2.20 -30.34 -23.99
C ARG A 22 1.33 -29.24 -24.62
N ALA A 23 0.09 -29.15 -24.15
CA ALA A 23 -0.81 -28.07 -24.58
C ALA A 23 -0.13 -26.71 -24.37
N PRO A 24 -0.25 -25.77 -25.33
CA PRO A 24 0.34 -24.45 -25.19
C PRO A 24 -0.21 -23.74 -23.95
N ARG A 25 0.64 -22.98 -23.27
CA ARG A 25 0.20 -22.19 -22.11
C ARG A 25 -0.89 -21.21 -22.56
N PRO A 26 -1.98 -21.06 -21.80
CA PRO A 26 -3.01 -20.07 -22.14
C PRO A 26 -2.39 -18.67 -22.19
N PRO A 27 -2.84 -17.81 -23.12
CA PRO A 27 -2.38 -16.43 -23.19
C PRO A 27 -2.74 -15.71 -21.89
N VAL A 28 -1.83 -14.87 -21.42
CA VAL A 28 -1.99 -14.14 -20.14
C VAL A 28 -3.15 -13.13 -20.18
N GLY A 29 -3.53 -12.65 -21.37
CA GLY A 29 -4.52 -11.58 -21.52
C GLY A 29 -3.94 -10.19 -21.26
N ASN A 30 -4.79 -9.25 -20.89
CA ASN A 30 -4.41 -7.90 -20.49
C ASN A 30 -3.51 -7.95 -19.24
N ARG A 31 -2.51 -7.05 -19.22
CA ARG A 31 -1.70 -6.79 -18.03
C ARG A 31 -2.14 -5.49 -17.36
N VAL A 32 -1.97 -5.42 -16.05
CA VAL A 32 -2.28 -4.23 -15.27
C VAL A 32 -1.02 -3.39 -15.06
N THR A 33 -1.15 -2.08 -15.21
CA THR A 33 -0.14 -1.10 -14.84
C THR A 33 -0.39 -0.67 -13.39
N VAL A 34 0.66 -0.64 -12.56
CA VAL A 34 0.55 -0.37 -11.12
C VAL A 34 1.34 0.87 -10.75
N VAL A 35 0.77 1.74 -9.92
CA VAL A 35 1.46 2.90 -9.33
C VAL A 35 1.53 2.74 -7.80
N LEU A 36 2.74 2.61 -7.26
CA LEU A 36 2.99 2.42 -5.81
C LEU A 36 3.93 3.49 -5.26
N GLY A 37 3.80 3.81 -3.98
CA GLY A 37 4.70 4.74 -3.29
C GLY A 37 5.94 4.00 -2.80
N ALA A 38 7.12 4.53 -3.04
CA ALA A 38 8.38 3.88 -2.68
C ALA A 38 8.90 4.26 -1.28
N GLN A 39 8.25 5.20 -0.57
CA GLN A 39 8.71 5.74 0.71
C GLN A 39 7.64 5.53 1.81
N TRP A 40 7.34 6.56 2.61
CA TRP A 40 6.31 6.58 3.67
C TRP A 40 5.05 7.37 3.28
N GLY A 41 4.71 7.43 1.98
CA GLY A 41 3.55 8.17 1.52
C GLY A 41 3.87 9.62 1.16
N ASP A 42 2.86 10.34 0.66
CA ASP A 42 2.98 11.73 0.21
C ASP A 42 4.01 11.97 -0.91
N GLU A 43 4.31 10.95 -1.72
CA GLU A 43 5.26 11.05 -2.85
C GLU A 43 4.62 11.70 -4.08
N GLY A 44 3.33 12.03 -4.06
CA GLY A 44 2.64 12.62 -5.21
C GLY A 44 2.12 11.61 -6.24
N LYS A 45 1.85 10.37 -5.82
CA LYS A 45 1.25 9.30 -6.67
C LYS A 45 0.05 9.76 -7.48
N GLY A 46 -0.82 10.58 -6.88
CA GLY A 46 -2.03 11.09 -7.54
C GLY A 46 -1.74 11.76 -8.89
N LYS A 47 -0.60 12.45 -9.05
CA LYS A 47 -0.22 13.08 -10.33
C LYS A 47 0.19 12.06 -11.39
N VAL A 48 0.90 11.01 -10.98
CA VAL A 48 1.30 9.92 -11.87
C VAL A 48 0.06 9.12 -12.30
N VAL A 49 -0.87 8.89 -11.37
CA VAL A 49 -2.15 8.23 -11.66
C VAL A 49 -3.00 9.09 -12.59
N ASP A 50 -3.11 10.39 -12.36
CA ASP A 50 -3.86 11.30 -13.23
C ASP A 50 -3.32 11.31 -14.66
N LEU A 51 -1.99 11.35 -14.83
CA LEU A 51 -1.33 11.21 -16.13
C LEU A 51 -1.71 9.90 -16.82
N LEU A 52 -1.53 8.76 -16.15
CA LEU A 52 -1.78 7.44 -16.74
C LEU A 52 -3.28 7.16 -16.94
N ALA A 53 -4.15 7.79 -16.16
CA ALA A 53 -5.60 7.63 -16.25
C ALA A 53 -6.23 8.29 -17.48
N GLN A 54 -5.50 9.15 -18.21
CA GLN A 54 -6.00 9.76 -19.45
C GLN A 54 -6.30 8.71 -20.52
N ASP A 55 -5.45 7.69 -20.60
CA ASP A 55 -5.52 6.62 -21.58
C ASP A 55 -6.02 5.29 -20.99
N ALA A 56 -6.37 5.25 -19.70
CA ALA A 56 -6.88 4.05 -19.06
C ALA A 56 -8.36 3.79 -19.43
N ASP A 57 -8.72 2.52 -19.62
CA ASP A 57 -10.12 2.10 -19.72
C ASP A 57 -10.73 1.88 -18.32
N MET A 58 -9.88 1.48 -17.38
CA MET A 58 -10.29 1.10 -16.03
C MET A 58 -9.23 1.52 -15.00
N VAL A 59 -9.68 2.12 -13.89
CA VAL A 59 -8.81 2.52 -12.78
C VAL A 59 -9.29 1.85 -11.49
N CYS A 60 -8.37 1.13 -10.83
CA CYS A 60 -8.69 0.24 -9.74
C CYS A 60 -8.06 0.68 -8.42
N ARG A 61 -8.77 0.48 -7.32
CA ARG A 61 -8.23 0.49 -5.95
C ARG A 61 -8.25 -0.93 -5.39
N CYS A 62 -7.08 -1.42 -4.99
CA CYS A 62 -6.90 -2.79 -4.50
C CYS A 62 -6.82 -2.89 -2.97
N GLN A 63 -6.43 -1.81 -2.29
CA GLN A 63 -6.18 -1.79 -0.84
C GLN A 63 -6.42 -0.42 -0.19
N GLY A 64 -6.28 -0.40 1.14
CA GLY A 64 -6.43 0.78 1.98
C GLY A 64 -7.89 1.08 2.34
N GLY A 65 -8.18 2.35 2.61
CA GLY A 65 -9.53 2.87 2.80
C GLY A 65 -9.53 4.37 2.48
N ASN A 66 -10.32 5.16 3.20
CA ASN A 66 -10.32 6.62 3.07
C ASN A 66 -9.12 7.31 3.76
N ASN A 67 -8.09 6.56 4.17
CA ASN A 67 -6.89 7.04 4.85
C ASN A 67 -5.78 7.53 3.89
N ALA A 68 -5.88 7.20 2.60
CA ALA A 68 -5.11 7.82 1.54
C ALA A 68 -5.96 8.91 0.87
N GLY A 69 -5.33 10.01 0.46
CA GLY A 69 -5.98 11.12 -0.21
C GLY A 69 -5.18 11.59 -1.41
N HIS A 70 -5.85 11.84 -2.54
CA HIS A 70 -5.27 12.36 -3.76
C HIS A 70 -6.09 13.55 -4.25
N THR A 71 -5.43 14.71 -4.37
CA THR A 71 -6.04 15.88 -5.00
C THR A 71 -5.66 15.90 -6.48
N VAL A 72 -6.67 15.98 -7.35
CA VAL A 72 -6.53 16.10 -8.80
C VAL A 72 -7.11 17.44 -9.23
N VAL A 73 -6.41 18.17 -10.09
CA VAL A 73 -6.86 19.48 -10.57
C VAL A 73 -7.24 19.39 -12.03
N VAL A 74 -8.49 19.74 -12.33
CA VAL A 74 -9.08 19.61 -13.66
C VAL A 74 -9.83 20.87 -14.02
N ASP A 75 -9.47 21.51 -15.14
CA ASP A 75 -10.09 22.78 -15.58
C ASP A 75 -10.10 23.83 -14.45
N SER A 76 -8.97 23.93 -13.72
CA SER A 76 -8.80 24.79 -12.53
C SER A 76 -9.72 24.46 -11.33
N VAL A 77 -10.40 23.31 -11.33
CA VAL A 77 -11.20 22.80 -10.21
C VAL A 77 -10.43 21.69 -9.49
N GLU A 78 -10.30 21.80 -8.17
CA GLU A 78 -9.60 20.80 -7.35
C GLU A 78 -10.58 19.74 -6.80
N TYR A 79 -10.36 18.47 -7.16
CA TYR A 79 -11.14 17.32 -6.70
C TYR A 79 -10.32 16.52 -5.69
N ASP A 80 -10.94 16.09 -4.59
CA ASP A 80 -10.25 15.38 -3.50
C ASP A 80 -10.79 13.96 -3.40
N PHE A 81 -9.96 12.98 -3.78
CA PHE A 81 -10.32 11.57 -3.77
C PHE A 81 -9.71 10.85 -2.57
N HIS A 82 -10.47 9.97 -1.93
CA HIS A 82 -10.00 9.14 -0.81
C HIS A 82 -10.35 7.67 -1.00
N LEU A 83 -11.63 7.36 -1.23
CA LEU A 83 -12.14 6.03 -1.52
C LEU A 83 -12.35 5.81 -3.01
N LEU A 84 -12.84 6.82 -3.74
CA LEU A 84 -13.01 6.71 -5.18
C LEU A 84 -11.64 6.63 -5.86
N PRO A 85 -11.44 5.71 -6.82
CA PRO A 85 -10.28 5.76 -7.70
C PRO A 85 -10.25 7.12 -8.43
N SER A 86 -9.12 7.83 -8.35
CA SER A 86 -9.01 9.21 -8.83
C SER A 86 -9.26 9.35 -10.34
N GLY A 87 -8.97 8.30 -11.11
CA GLY A 87 -9.25 8.23 -12.54
C GLY A 87 -10.74 8.32 -12.92
N ILE A 88 -11.68 8.21 -11.97
CA ILE A 88 -13.11 8.44 -12.21
C ILE A 88 -13.41 9.85 -12.76
N ILE A 89 -12.46 10.79 -12.60
CA ILE A 89 -12.52 12.13 -13.18
C ILE A 89 -12.51 12.11 -14.72
N ASN A 90 -11.96 11.06 -15.34
CA ASN A 90 -12.06 10.82 -16.77
C ASN A 90 -13.42 10.16 -17.05
N PRO A 91 -14.33 10.80 -17.82
CA PRO A 91 -15.68 10.29 -18.05
C PRO A 91 -15.70 8.97 -18.85
N LYS A 92 -14.59 8.60 -19.50
CA LYS A 92 -14.45 7.32 -20.22
C LYS A 92 -14.01 6.16 -19.32
N VAL A 93 -13.44 6.47 -18.16
CA VAL A 93 -12.90 5.46 -17.23
C VAL A 93 -14.02 4.82 -16.43
N THR A 94 -13.92 3.49 -16.31
CA THR A 94 -14.65 2.72 -15.28
C THR A 94 -13.79 2.61 -14.02
N ALA A 95 -14.32 3.05 -12.89
CA ALA A 95 -13.66 2.94 -11.59
C ALA A 95 -14.02 1.61 -10.93
N PHE A 96 -13.05 0.92 -10.32
CA PHE A 96 -13.29 -0.35 -9.63
C PHE A 96 -12.67 -0.39 -8.23
N ILE A 97 -13.48 -0.79 -7.26
CA ILE A 97 -13.05 -1.06 -5.88
C ILE A 97 -13.01 -2.57 -5.66
N GLY A 98 -11.81 -3.08 -5.38
CA GLY A 98 -11.53 -4.51 -5.32
C GLY A 98 -12.11 -5.26 -4.10
N PRO A 99 -12.20 -6.61 -4.18
CA PRO A 99 -12.76 -7.52 -3.18
C PRO A 99 -12.04 -7.55 -1.83
N ALA A 100 -10.73 -7.28 -1.81
CA ALA A 100 -9.87 -7.48 -0.65
C ALA A 100 -9.89 -8.92 -0.08
N ALA A 101 -9.04 -9.81 -0.60
CA ALA A 101 -8.86 -11.16 -0.05
C ALA A 101 -7.84 -11.19 1.11
N LEU A 102 -8.14 -11.97 2.17
CA LEU A 102 -7.18 -12.40 3.18
C LEU A 102 -6.64 -13.78 2.78
N PHE A 103 -5.32 -13.97 2.76
CA PHE A 103 -4.68 -15.27 2.78
C PHE A 103 -3.72 -15.34 3.98
N ILE A 104 -4.08 -16.15 4.98
CA ILE A 104 -3.08 -16.81 5.84
C ILE A 104 -3.51 -18.27 5.95
N ALA A 105 -2.68 -19.18 5.45
CA ALA A 105 -2.79 -20.60 5.69
C ALA A 105 -1.88 -20.97 6.87
N SER A 106 -2.46 -21.41 7.98
CA SER A 106 -1.87 -22.51 8.74
C SER A 106 -2.98 -23.37 9.36
N LYS A 107 -2.90 -24.67 9.11
CA LYS A 107 -3.73 -25.73 9.68
C LYS A 107 -3.21 -26.02 11.10
N ASN A 108 -4.06 -25.98 12.12
CA ASN A 108 -4.69 -27.19 12.66
C ASN A 108 -5.62 -26.87 13.83
N SER A 109 -6.75 -27.58 13.81
CA SER A 109 -7.70 -27.80 14.89
C SER A 109 -7.00 -28.39 16.13
N LEU A 110 -7.46 -28.03 17.33
CA LEU A 110 -7.62 -28.97 18.46
C LEU A 110 -8.63 -28.39 19.46
N HIS A 111 -9.40 -29.30 20.03
CA HIS A 111 -10.60 -29.13 20.83
C HIS A 111 -10.44 -28.29 22.10
N PHE A 112 -11.46 -27.51 22.45
CA PHE A 112 -11.70 -27.04 23.80
C PHE A 112 -12.70 -28.00 24.45
N ASP A 113 -12.19 -29.06 25.06
CA ASP A 113 -12.85 -29.78 26.16
C ASP A 113 -11.75 -30.08 27.19
N ASP A 114 -12.12 -29.93 28.47
CA ASP A 114 -11.37 -30.23 29.69
C ASP A 114 -10.16 -29.36 30.05
N CYS A 115 -10.37 -28.43 30.99
CA CYS A 115 -9.50 -28.20 32.17
C CYS A 115 -10.10 -27.11 33.07
N TYR A 116 -11.11 -27.48 33.85
CA TYR A 116 -11.52 -26.78 35.07
C TYR A 116 -11.55 -27.79 36.21
N SER A 117 -10.40 -28.07 36.81
CA SER A 117 -10.29 -28.52 38.21
C SER A 117 -8.84 -28.88 38.52
N GLU A 118 -8.41 -28.44 39.71
CA GLU A 118 -7.17 -28.77 40.44
C GLU A 118 -6.14 -27.64 40.44
N CYS A 119 -6.28 -26.77 41.44
CA CYS A 119 -5.17 -26.32 42.28
C CYS A 119 -5.77 -25.62 43.52
N ASP A 120 -6.29 -26.43 44.44
CA ASP A 120 -6.32 -26.08 45.86
C ASP A 120 -5.13 -26.77 46.53
N GLN A 121 -4.52 -26.08 47.49
CA GLN A 121 -3.47 -26.50 48.43
C GLN A 121 -2.00 -26.46 47.93
N LEU A 122 -1.20 -25.51 48.43
CA LEU A 122 -0.28 -25.71 49.57
C LEU A 122 0.70 -24.53 49.75
N ASP A 123 0.75 -24.08 51.00
CA ASP A 123 1.86 -23.59 51.81
C ASP A 123 2.72 -22.37 51.43
N SER A 124 2.65 -21.42 52.37
CA SER A 124 3.57 -20.32 52.65
C SER A 124 4.86 -20.79 53.32
N GLU A 125 6.01 -20.33 52.82
CA GLU A 125 7.28 -20.19 53.55
C GLU A 125 8.01 -18.91 53.09
N PRO A 126 8.91 -18.33 53.92
CA PRO A 126 9.16 -16.90 53.96
C PRO A 126 10.55 -16.54 53.43
N ASP A 127 10.65 -16.08 52.19
CA ASP A 127 11.78 -15.25 51.77
C ASP A 127 11.32 -14.19 50.76
N GLY A 128 11.59 -12.94 51.10
CA GLY A 128 11.08 -11.74 50.45
C GLY A 128 11.75 -11.46 49.11
N ARG A 129 11.44 -12.24 48.08
CA ARG A 129 11.70 -11.89 46.68
C ARG A 129 10.48 -12.14 45.80
N LEU A 130 9.62 -11.13 45.72
CA LEU A 130 8.59 -11.05 44.68
C LEU A 130 9.21 -10.53 43.38
N HIS A 131 9.66 -11.45 42.52
CA HIS A 131 9.70 -11.17 41.09
C HIS A 131 8.28 -11.30 40.53
N HIS A 132 7.50 -10.22 40.61
CA HIS A 132 6.29 -10.09 39.80
C HIS A 132 6.68 -9.79 38.35
N ILE A 133 6.95 -10.83 37.57
CA ILE A 133 6.83 -10.73 36.12
C ILE A 133 5.33 -10.84 35.82
N HIS A 134 4.63 -9.70 35.84
CA HIS A 134 3.35 -9.60 35.14
C HIS A 134 3.65 -9.61 33.64
N SER A 135 3.64 -10.80 33.05
CA SER A 135 3.54 -10.99 31.61
C SER A 135 2.10 -10.65 31.19
N SER A 136 1.79 -9.37 31.07
CA SER A 136 0.69 -8.88 30.25
C SER A 136 1.25 -8.45 28.89
N ALA A 137 1.61 -9.45 28.07
CA ALA A 137 1.75 -9.25 26.64
C ALA A 137 0.36 -8.94 26.07
N VAL A 138 0.04 -7.65 25.94
CA VAL A 138 -1.07 -7.18 25.09
C VAL A 138 -0.61 -7.33 23.65
N THR A 139 -0.69 -8.55 23.12
CA THR A 139 -0.45 -8.82 21.70
C THR A 139 -1.74 -8.50 20.95
N SER A 140 -1.86 -7.24 20.54
CA SER A 140 -2.73 -6.86 19.43
C SER A 140 -2.05 -7.22 18.11
N LEU A 141 -2.87 -7.36 17.06
CA LEU A 141 -2.53 -7.35 15.63
C LEU A 141 -2.53 -8.74 14.96
N ALA A 142 -3.68 -9.07 14.39
CA ALA A 142 -3.79 -9.93 13.21
C ALA A 142 -4.54 -9.09 12.16
N ASN A 143 -3.89 -8.72 11.06
CA ASN A 143 -4.36 -7.69 10.13
C ASN A 143 -4.39 -8.23 8.69
N GLY A 144 -5.53 -8.05 8.01
CA GLY A 144 -5.76 -8.57 6.66
C GLY A 144 -5.55 -7.57 5.52
N ASN A 145 -5.79 -8.01 4.28
CA ASN A 145 -5.41 -7.25 3.07
C ASN A 145 -6.61 -6.78 2.24
N GLY A 146 -6.65 -5.50 1.89
CA GLY A 146 -7.46 -4.92 0.81
C GLY A 146 -8.61 -3.97 1.22
N VAL A 147 -9.23 -3.28 0.26
CA VAL A 147 -10.11 -2.12 0.49
C VAL A 147 -11.20 -2.30 1.56
N VAL A 148 -11.22 -1.34 2.49
CA VAL A 148 -12.28 -1.13 3.47
C VAL A 148 -13.14 0.05 3.03
N ILE A 149 -14.44 -0.16 2.86
CA ILE A 149 -15.38 0.86 2.37
C ILE A 149 -16.19 1.43 3.53
N HIS A 150 -16.03 2.73 3.77
CA HIS A 150 -16.95 3.49 4.61
C HIS A 150 -18.05 4.08 3.71
N LEU A 151 -19.30 3.61 3.86
CA LEU A 151 -20.38 3.94 2.93
C LEU A 151 -20.76 5.43 2.95
N PRO A 152 -21.01 6.07 4.10
CA PRO A 152 -21.22 7.52 4.14
C PRO A 152 -20.06 8.30 3.54
N GLY A 153 -18.82 7.98 3.92
CA GLY A 153 -17.64 8.67 3.40
C GLY A 153 -17.47 8.53 1.88
N LEU A 154 -17.85 7.40 1.29
CA LEU A 154 -17.88 7.21 -0.16
C LEU A 154 -18.86 8.17 -0.84
N PHE A 155 -20.09 8.27 -0.33
CA PHE A 155 -21.12 9.12 -0.92
C PHE A 155 -20.88 10.61 -0.67
N GLU A 156 -20.42 10.99 0.53
CA GLU A 156 -20.02 12.36 0.86
C GLU A 156 -18.86 12.83 -0.02
N GLU A 157 -17.84 11.98 -0.23
CA GLU A 157 -16.74 12.28 -1.14
C GLU A 157 -17.25 12.51 -2.57
N ALA A 158 -18.13 11.63 -3.05
CA ALA A 158 -18.68 11.71 -4.39
C ALA A 158 -19.54 12.97 -4.58
N GLU A 159 -20.45 13.27 -3.65
CA GLU A 159 -21.34 14.43 -3.68
C GLU A 159 -20.56 15.73 -3.56
N LYS A 160 -19.57 15.79 -2.66
CA LYS A 160 -18.68 16.94 -2.52
C LYS A 160 -17.94 17.19 -3.83
N ASN A 161 -17.39 16.16 -4.47
CA ASN A 161 -16.66 16.32 -5.73
C ASN A 161 -17.59 16.64 -6.91
N GLU A 162 -18.80 16.08 -6.96
CA GLU A 162 -19.82 16.40 -7.96
C GLU A 162 -20.30 17.85 -7.86
N SER A 163 -20.39 18.39 -6.63
CA SER A 163 -20.77 19.80 -6.40
C SER A 163 -19.74 20.80 -6.94
N LYS A 164 -18.46 20.41 -7.06
CA LYS A 164 -17.36 21.29 -7.48
C LYS A 164 -17.33 21.50 -9.00
N GLY A 165 -17.81 20.54 -9.79
CA GLY A 165 -17.76 20.64 -11.25
C GLY A 165 -18.27 19.40 -11.97
N LYS A 166 -18.20 19.42 -13.30
CA LYS A 166 -18.76 18.36 -14.17
C LYS A 166 -17.95 17.06 -14.19
N GLY A 167 -16.80 17.01 -13.50
CA GLY A 167 -15.87 15.89 -13.56
C GLY A 167 -16.45 14.56 -13.07
N LEU A 168 -17.39 14.59 -12.13
CA LEU A 168 -18.05 13.41 -11.57
C LEU A 168 -19.45 13.17 -12.13
N LYS A 169 -19.84 13.82 -13.24
CA LYS A 169 -21.14 13.54 -13.85
C LYS A 169 -21.30 12.04 -14.13
N ASP A 170 -22.45 11.48 -13.74
CA ASP A 170 -22.80 10.08 -13.92
C ASP A 170 -21.81 9.09 -13.26
N TRP A 171 -21.09 9.49 -12.20
CA TRP A 171 -20.09 8.66 -11.53
C TRP A 171 -20.66 7.32 -11.03
N GLU A 172 -21.90 7.30 -10.54
CA GLU A 172 -22.58 6.08 -10.05
C GLU A 172 -22.70 5.00 -11.15
N LYS A 173 -22.79 5.40 -12.43
CA LYS A 173 -22.85 4.44 -13.57
C LYS A 173 -21.50 3.86 -13.93
N ARG A 174 -20.42 4.49 -13.48
CA ARG A 174 -19.03 4.17 -13.82
C ARG A 174 -18.25 3.57 -12.66
N LEU A 175 -18.81 3.58 -11.45
CA LEU A 175 -18.23 2.92 -10.29
C LEU A 175 -18.73 1.48 -10.18
N ILE A 176 -17.80 0.55 -10.10
CA ILE A 176 -18.04 -0.85 -9.79
C ILE A 176 -17.40 -1.19 -8.45
N ILE A 177 -18.16 -1.83 -7.57
CA ILE A 177 -17.73 -2.23 -6.23
C ILE A 177 -17.78 -3.74 -6.13
N SER A 178 -16.70 -4.35 -5.67
CA SER A 178 -16.71 -5.78 -5.38
C SER A 178 -17.61 -6.11 -4.18
N ASP A 179 -18.45 -7.12 -4.36
CA ASP A 179 -19.29 -7.70 -3.31
C ASP A 179 -18.50 -8.24 -2.10
N ARG A 180 -17.22 -8.56 -2.26
CA ARG A 180 -16.36 -9.08 -1.19
C ARG A 180 -15.68 -8.00 -0.35
N ALA A 181 -15.79 -6.72 -0.73
CA ALA A 181 -15.19 -5.61 0.02
C ALA A 181 -15.79 -5.52 1.44
N HIS A 182 -14.94 -5.23 2.43
CA HIS A 182 -15.36 -5.11 3.83
C HIS A 182 -15.96 -3.73 4.11
N ILE A 183 -16.96 -3.67 4.98
CA ILE A 183 -17.62 -2.43 5.36
C ILE A 183 -16.96 -1.87 6.63
N ALA A 184 -16.48 -0.63 6.54
CA ALA A 184 -16.25 0.21 7.69
C ALA A 184 -17.57 0.86 8.09
N PHE A 185 -18.02 0.57 9.31
CA PHE A 185 -19.17 1.23 9.91
C PHE A 185 -18.74 2.59 10.44
N SER A 186 -19.37 3.65 9.91
CA SER A 186 -19.29 4.97 10.52
C SER A 186 -20.48 5.92 10.23
N GLU A 187 -20.84 6.77 11.19
CA GLU A 187 -21.66 7.96 11.22
C GLU A 187 -20.81 9.22 11.08
N VAL A 188 -21.29 10.11 10.23
CA VAL A 188 -21.14 11.54 10.41
C VAL A 188 -22.40 12.02 11.13
N CYS A 189 -22.25 12.58 12.34
CA CYS A 189 -23.35 13.25 13.01
C CYS A 189 -23.32 14.75 12.67
N GLU A 190 -23.93 15.13 11.56
CA GLU A 190 -24.31 16.53 11.31
C GLU A 190 -25.72 16.77 11.82
N SER A 191 -25.88 16.91 13.14
CA SER A 191 -26.86 17.80 13.79
C SER A 191 -27.14 17.36 15.24
N VAL A 192 -26.59 18.02 16.27
CA VAL A 192 -27.31 18.42 17.51
C VAL A 192 -26.51 19.52 18.26
N CYS A 193 -27.20 20.65 18.52
CA CYS A 193 -26.97 21.77 19.46
C CYS A 193 -25.57 22.15 20.02
N PRO A 194 -25.20 23.45 19.99
CA PRO A 194 -24.11 23.99 20.79
C PRO A 194 -24.63 24.24 22.22
N LEU A 195 -24.38 23.33 23.15
CA LEU A 195 -24.31 23.53 24.63
C LEU A 195 -24.42 22.17 25.33
N SER A 196 -23.44 21.29 25.12
CA SER A 196 -23.17 20.13 25.97
C SER A 196 -21.79 19.56 25.60
N LEU A 197 -20.78 19.88 26.40
CA LEU A 197 -19.50 19.19 26.38
C LEU A 197 -19.72 17.79 26.98
N SER A 198 -19.73 16.75 26.13
CA SER A 198 -19.50 15.30 26.41
C SER A 198 -20.50 14.36 25.72
N SER A 199 -20.45 14.24 24.40
CA SER A 199 -20.96 13.07 23.65
C SER A 199 -20.57 13.19 22.18
N ALA A 200 -19.27 13.05 21.89
CA ALA A 200 -18.83 12.78 20.53
C ALA A 200 -19.07 11.28 20.29
N VAL A 201 -20.26 10.94 19.80
CA VAL A 201 -20.60 9.57 19.40
C VAL A 201 -19.83 9.30 18.11
N PHE A 202 -18.64 8.73 18.26
CA PHE A 202 -17.88 8.14 17.15
C PHE A 202 -18.33 6.69 16.98
N ASP A 203 -18.15 6.20 15.77
CA ASP A 203 -18.61 4.87 15.36
C ASP A 203 -17.77 3.76 15.91
N PHE A 204 -18.31 2.57 16.11
CA PHE A 204 -17.54 1.59 16.86
C PHE A 204 -16.17 1.24 16.25
N HIS A 205 -15.99 1.25 14.92
CA HIS A 205 -14.63 1.10 14.37
C HIS A 205 -13.77 2.37 14.49
N GLN A 206 -14.30 3.57 14.21
CA GLN A 206 -13.53 4.83 14.32
C GLN A 206 -13.29 5.26 15.77
N ALA A 207 -14.31 5.14 16.63
CA ALA A 207 -14.26 5.28 18.07
C ALA A 207 -13.27 4.32 18.69
N VAL A 208 -13.28 3.03 18.31
CA VAL A 208 -12.30 2.09 18.85
C VAL A 208 -10.89 2.46 18.41
N ASP A 209 -10.69 2.89 17.16
CA ASP A 209 -9.40 3.41 16.71
C ASP A 209 -8.96 4.64 17.55
N GLY A 210 -9.89 5.57 17.80
CA GLY A 210 -9.66 6.74 18.66
C GLY A 210 -9.37 6.39 20.13
N VAL A 211 -10.14 5.47 20.72
CA VAL A 211 -10.00 5.00 22.10
C VAL A 211 -8.71 4.22 22.28
N GLN A 212 -8.37 3.33 21.34
CA GLN A 212 -7.10 2.61 21.36
C GLN A 212 -5.92 3.57 21.28
N GLU A 213 -6.01 4.62 20.47
CA GLU A 213 -4.96 5.64 20.38
C GLU A 213 -4.88 6.47 21.67
N GLN A 214 -6.01 6.84 22.26
CA GLN A 214 -6.06 7.57 23.53
C GLN A 214 -5.51 6.74 24.70
N GLN A 215 -5.92 5.48 24.83
CA GLN A 215 -5.41 4.57 25.86
C GLN A 215 -3.90 4.38 25.74
N ARG A 216 -3.38 4.27 24.51
CA ARG A 216 -1.95 4.21 24.22
C ARG A 216 -1.22 5.49 24.65
N GLN A 217 -1.81 6.65 24.40
CA GLN A 217 -1.28 7.95 24.83
C GLN A 217 -1.30 8.12 26.36
N GLU A 218 -2.37 7.71 27.03
CA GLU A 218 -2.50 7.78 28.49
C GLU A 218 -1.54 6.84 29.22
N GLN A 219 -1.33 5.63 28.67
CA GLN A 219 -0.32 4.70 29.18
C GLN A 219 1.10 5.23 29.01
N ALA A 220 1.37 5.96 27.93
CA ALA A 220 2.63 6.67 27.74
C ALA A 220 2.81 7.82 28.75
N GLY A 221 1.74 8.57 29.07
CA GLY A 221 1.76 9.68 30.03
C GLY A 221 1.96 9.27 31.49
N LYS A 222 1.51 8.08 31.90
CA LYS A 222 1.65 7.58 33.29
C LYS A 222 3.05 7.09 33.67
N LYS A 223 3.96 6.87 32.70
CA LYS A 223 5.35 6.44 32.95
C LYS A 223 6.34 7.61 33.17
N PHE A 224 5.87 8.85 33.30
CA PHE A 224 6.71 10.01 33.61
C PHE A 224 7.00 10.13 35.12
N SER A 225 7.86 9.24 35.62
CA SER A 225 8.72 9.50 36.77
C SER A 225 9.85 8.48 36.74
N LEU A 226 11.09 8.96 36.54
CA LEU A 226 12.36 8.23 36.40
C LEU A 226 12.77 7.95 34.94
N GLU A 227 13.78 8.71 34.51
CA GLU A 227 14.68 8.53 33.36
C GLU A 227 14.19 7.64 32.20
N GLY A 228 13.69 8.27 31.12
CA GLY A 228 13.51 7.60 29.84
C GLY A 228 12.49 8.25 28.90
N ASP A 229 12.84 9.38 28.28
CA ASP A 229 12.02 10.02 27.23
C ASP A 229 11.74 9.09 26.03
N LEU A 230 12.53 8.02 25.86
CA LEU A 230 12.43 7.07 24.75
C LEU A 230 11.24 6.10 24.85
N ILE A 231 10.80 5.73 26.06
CA ILE A 231 9.80 4.65 26.25
C ILE A 231 8.36 5.17 26.10
N ALA A 232 8.10 6.43 26.45
CA ALA A 232 6.77 7.03 26.29
C ALA A 232 6.40 7.24 24.81
N LEU A 233 7.40 7.44 23.93
CA LEU A 233 7.16 7.68 22.50
C LEU A 233 6.77 6.41 21.73
N LEU A 234 6.97 5.21 22.28
CA LEU A 234 6.78 3.94 21.58
C LEU A 234 5.33 3.45 21.50
N ILE A 235 4.38 4.09 22.19
CA ILE A 235 3.04 3.49 22.40
C ILE A 235 1.96 4.03 21.43
N SER A 236 2.02 5.31 21.02
CA SER A 236 0.99 5.96 20.18
C SER A 236 1.29 5.80 18.68
N LEU A 237 0.52 5.02 17.92
CA LEU A 237 0.86 4.74 16.51
C LEU A 237 0.64 5.95 15.58
N GLY A 238 -0.11 6.96 16.02
CA GLY A 238 -0.50 8.08 15.17
C GLY A 238 -1.51 7.67 14.09
N THR A 239 -2.47 6.80 14.44
CA THR A 239 -3.47 6.32 13.48
C THR A 239 -4.28 7.49 12.89
N THR A 240 -4.87 7.27 11.71
CA THR A 240 -5.73 8.27 11.06
C THR A 240 -7.08 8.45 11.76
N LYS A 241 -7.39 7.62 12.76
CA LYS A 241 -8.67 7.57 13.47
C LYS A 241 -9.87 7.33 12.54
N LYS A 242 -9.62 6.71 11.39
CA LYS A 242 -10.65 6.37 10.38
C LYS A 242 -11.17 4.93 10.52
N GLY A 243 -10.77 4.20 11.56
CA GLY A 243 -11.30 2.85 11.84
C GLY A 243 -10.71 1.75 10.96
N ILE A 244 -9.65 2.05 10.21
CA ILE A 244 -9.01 1.10 9.27
C ILE A 244 -8.49 -0.13 10.02
N GLY A 245 -7.71 0.08 11.10
CA GLY A 245 -7.14 -1.01 11.90
C GLY A 245 -8.22 -1.92 12.50
N PRO A 246 -9.22 -1.39 13.21
CA PRO A 246 -10.32 -2.19 13.75
C PRO A 246 -11.07 -3.03 12.70
N VAL A 247 -11.32 -2.51 11.49
CA VAL A 247 -11.98 -3.29 10.43
C VAL A 247 -11.09 -4.43 9.92
N TYR A 248 -9.80 -4.17 9.72
CA TYR A 248 -8.87 -5.24 9.31
C TYR A 248 -8.68 -6.31 10.38
N SER A 249 -8.78 -5.94 11.66
CA SER A 249 -8.82 -6.88 12.78
C SER A 249 -10.09 -7.73 12.75
N ALA A 250 -11.28 -7.14 12.56
CA ALA A 250 -12.54 -7.88 12.41
C ALA A 250 -12.52 -8.83 11.19
N LYS A 251 -11.91 -8.39 10.09
CA LYS A 251 -11.66 -9.23 8.91
C LYS A 251 -10.80 -10.45 9.22
N ALA A 252 -9.65 -10.24 9.86
CA ALA A 252 -8.75 -11.34 10.25
C ALA A 252 -9.42 -12.29 11.27
N ALA A 253 -10.21 -11.74 12.19
CA ALA A 253 -11.02 -12.50 13.14
C ALA A 253 -12.19 -13.27 12.47
N ARG A 254 -12.50 -12.98 11.20
CA ARG A 254 -13.65 -13.51 10.45
C ARG A 254 -15.01 -13.11 11.04
N SER A 255 -15.04 -12.04 11.85
CA SER A 255 -16.26 -11.45 12.41
C SER A 255 -16.75 -10.24 11.60
N GLY A 256 -15.93 -9.71 10.69
CA GLY A 256 -16.27 -8.58 9.83
C GLY A 256 -17.44 -8.83 8.87
N LEU A 257 -18.02 -7.73 8.40
CA LEU A 257 -19.14 -7.72 7.45
C LEU A 257 -18.70 -7.14 6.10
N ARG A 258 -19.27 -7.67 5.02
CA ARG A 258 -18.94 -7.31 3.63
C ARG A 258 -20.15 -6.78 2.86
N ILE A 259 -19.90 -6.19 1.70
CA ILE A 259 -20.94 -5.68 0.79
C ILE A 259 -21.96 -6.77 0.40
N CYS A 260 -21.51 -8.00 0.17
CA CYS A 260 -22.40 -9.13 -0.12
C CYS A 260 -23.34 -9.44 1.03
N ASP A 261 -22.87 -9.30 2.28
CA ASP A 261 -23.69 -9.53 3.47
C ASP A 261 -24.78 -8.44 3.58
N LEU A 262 -24.44 -7.19 3.28
CA LEU A 262 -25.37 -6.05 3.28
C LEU A 262 -26.47 -6.18 2.22
N LEU A 263 -26.14 -6.72 1.04
CA LEU A 263 -27.06 -6.84 -0.10
C LEU A 263 -27.91 -8.12 -0.09
N ALA A 264 -27.60 -9.08 0.79
CA ALA A 264 -28.33 -10.33 0.93
C ALA A 264 -29.63 -10.13 1.75
N ASP A 265 -29.85 -10.98 2.76
CA ASP A 265 -30.97 -10.82 3.69
C ASP A 265 -30.61 -9.80 4.78
N PHE A 266 -31.29 -8.65 4.73
CA PHE A 266 -31.06 -7.56 5.68
C PHE A 266 -31.36 -7.97 7.14
N THR A 267 -32.21 -8.98 7.36
CA THR A 267 -32.50 -9.51 8.70
C THR A 267 -31.28 -10.20 9.29
N GLN A 268 -30.69 -11.14 8.53
CA GLN A 268 -29.46 -11.84 8.91
C GLN A 268 -28.26 -10.89 9.03
N PHE A 269 -28.17 -9.90 8.13
CA PHE A 269 -27.18 -8.83 8.24
C PHE A 269 -27.31 -8.08 9.57
N SER A 270 -28.54 -7.70 9.94
CA SER A 270 -28.83 -6.96 11.17
C SER A 270 -28.45 -7.76 12.43
N GLU A 271 -28.71 -9.07 12.44
CA GLU A 271 -28.30 -9.95 13.55
C GLU A 271 -26.77 -10.04 13.69
N ARG A 272 -26.06 -10.22 12.58
CA ARG A 272 -24.58 -10.26 12.59
C ARG A 272 -23.98 -8.90 12.98
N TYR A 273 -24.57 -7.80 12.53
CA TYR A 273 -24.18 -6.46 12.94
C TYR A 273 -24.36 -6.24 14.45
N LYS A 274 -25.51 -6.65 15.01
CA LYS A 274 -25.79 -6.60 16.45
C LYS A 274 -24.77 -7.41 17.26
N ALA A 275 -24.46 -8.62 16.82
CA ALA A 275 -23.45 -9.46 17.47
C ALA A 275 -22.05 -8.80 17.45
N LEU A 276 -21.64 -8.24 16.32
CA LEU A 276 -20.37 -7.53 16.20
C LEU A 276 -20.33 -6.29 17.11
N ALA A 277 -21.38 -5.46 17.11
CA ALA A 277 -21.48 -4.29 17.97
C ALA A 277 -21.43 -4.67 19.46
N GLN A 278 -22.11 -5.75 19.87
CA GLN A 278 -22.07 -6.26 21.24
C GLN A 278 -20.66 -6.74 21.64
N GLN A 279 -19.95 -7.42 20.73
CA GLN A 279 -18.56 -7.83 20.96
C GLN A 279 -17.67 -6.61 21.23
N TYR A 280 -17.81 -5.53 20.44
CA TYR A 280 -17.07 -4.29 20.66
C TYR A 280 -17.46 -3.60 21.97
N LYS A 281 -18.74 -3.55 22.35
CA LYS A 281 -19.17 -3.03 23.66
C LYS A 281 -18.57 -3.83 24.83
N GLY A 282 -18.45 -5.15 24.68
CA GLY A 282 -17.80 -6.02 25.67
C GLY A 282 -16.30 -5.72 25.83
N MET A 283 -15.60 -5.43 24.73
CA MET A 283 -14.17 -5.08 24.75
C MET A 283 -13.92 -3.64 25.20
N TYR A 284 -14.85 -2.71 24.92
CA TYR A 284 -14.72 -1.29 25.22
C TYR A 284 -15.98 -0.81 25.97
N PRO A 285 -16.02 -0.93 27.31
CA PRO A 285 -17.22 -0.62 28.10
C PRO A 285 -17.70 0.84 28.01
N THR A 286 -16.82 1.77 27.65
CA THR A 286 -17.14 3.19 27.45
C THR A 286 -17.68 3.49 26.06
N LEU A 287 -17.80 2.48 25.19
CA LEU A 287 -18.24 2.66 23.81
C LEU A 287 -19.76 2.67 23.70
N GLU A 288 -20.30 3.81 23.32
CA GLU A 288 -21.71 3.94 22.95
C GLU A 288 -21.89 3.63 21.46
N ILE A 289 -22.92 2.84 21.13
CA ILE A 289 -23.25 2.50 19.73
C ILE A 289 -24.77 2.56 19.60
N ASP A 290 -25.26 3.43 18.71
CA ASP A 290 -26.64 3.44 18.23
C ASP A 290 -26.82 2.37 17.14
N ILE A 291 -27.17 1.17 17.59
CA ILE A 291 -27.30 0.01 16.70
C ILE A 291 -28.45 0.19 15.71
N GLU A 292 -29.59 0.71 16.17
CA GLU A 292 -30.81 0.78 15.35
C GLU A 292 -30.76 1.94 14.36
N GLY A 293 -30.24 3.11 14.77
CA GLY A 293 -29.99 4.23 13.86
C GLY A 293 -29.06 3.87 12.71
N GLU A 294 -27.98 3.14 13.01
CA GLU A 294 -27.02 2.68 12.00
C GLU A 294 -27.62 1.68 11.02
N LEU A 295 -28.40 0.71 11.51
CA LEU A 295 -29.09 -0.22 10.63
C LEU A 295 -30.07 0.50 9.69
N ILE A 296 -30.77 1.54 10.15
CA ILE A 296 -31.65 2.35 9.29
C ILE A 296 -30.84 3.06 8.19
N LYS A 297 -29.71 3.68 8.55
CA LYS A 297 -28.80 4.35 7.58
C LYS A 297 -28.26 3.36 6.54
N LEU A 298 -27.71 2.23 6.99
CA LEU A 298 -27.19 1.17 6.12
C LEU A 298 -28.27 0.65 5.16
N LYS A 299 -29.50 0.45 5.64
CA LYS A 299 -30.63 0.03 4.81
C LYS A 299 -30.95 1.03 3.71
N ASN A 300 -30.81 2.33 3.96
CA ASN A 300 -31.00 3.37 2.94
C ASN A 300 -29.90 3.30 1.86
N TYR A 301 -28.66 3.03 2.25
CA TYR A 301 -27.55 2.86 1.30
C TYR A 301 -27.68 1.61 0.41
N VAL A 302 -28.34 0.54 0.87
CA VAL A 302 -28.59 -0.67 0.07
C VAL A 302 -29.17 -0.34 -1.31
N LYS A 303 -30.18 0.52 -1.38
CA LYS A 303 -30.84 0.88 -2.64
C LYS A 303 -29.87 1.60 -3.60
N ARG A 304 -29.03 2.47 -3.06
CA ARG A 304 -28.08 3.27 -3.83
C ARG A 304 -26.89 2.43 -4.27
N ILE A 305 -26.33 1.59 -3.42
CA ILE A 305 -25.12 0.81 -3.77
C ILE A 305 -25.41 -0.41 -4.66
N LYS A 306 -26.62 -0.98 -4.60
CA LYS A 306 -26.97 -2.24 -5.28
C LYS A 306 -26.61 -2.27 -6.77
N HIS A 307 -26.75 -1.17 -7.49
CA HIS A 307 -26.49 -1.15 -8.94
C HIS A 307 -24.99 -1.10 -9.28
N MET A 308 -24.14 -0.63 -8.35
CA MET A 308 -22.68 -0.56 -8.49
C MET A 308 -21.98 -1.88 -8.12
N VAL A 309 -22.66 -2.78 -7.41
CA VAL A 309 -22.02 -4.00 -6.89
C VAL A 309 -22.00 -5.14 -7.91
N ARG A 310 -20.86 -5.82 -8.03
CA ARG A 310 -20.65 -7.01 -8.89
C ARG A 310 -19.81 -8.07 -8.15
N ASP A 311 -19.79 -9.30 -8.67
CA ASP A 311 -18.74 -10.26 -8.30
C ASP A 311 -17.40 -9.70 -8.79
N GLY A 312 -16.58 -9.20 -7.87
CA GLY A 312 -15.36 -8.49 -8.24
C GLY A 312 -14.30 -9.37 -8.88
N VAL A 313 -14.25 -10.67 -8.53
CA VAL A 313 -13.27 -11.61 -9.08
C VAL A 313 -13.61 -11.92 -10.53
N HIS A 314 -14.87 -12.24 -10.80
CA HIS A 314 -15.32 -12.49 -12.16
C HIS A 314 -15.22 -11.23 -13.03
N TYR A 315 -15.60 -10.07 -12.49
CA TYR A 315 -15.48 -8.79 -13.20
C TYR A 315 -14.04 -8.48 -13.60
N MET A 316 -13.08 -8.67 -12.69
CA MET A 316 -11.65 -8.51 -13.00
C MET A 316 -11.17 -9.57 -13.99
N TYR A 317 -11.59 -10.82 -13.84
CA TYR A 317 -11.25 -11.90 -14.79
C TYR A 317 -11.70 -11.57 -16.22
N GLU A 318 -12.92 -11.07 -16.41
CA GLU A 318 -13.41 -10.62 -17.72
C GLU A 318 -12.63 -9.41 -18.25
N ALA A 319 -12.27 -8.46 -17.39
CA ALA A 319 -11.42 -7.33 -17.80
C ALA A 319 -10.03 -7.79 -18.23
N LEU A 320 -9.46 -8.82 -17.59
CA LEU A 320 -8.14 -9.37 -17.91
C LEU A 320 -8.14 -10.24 -19.17
N HIS A 321 -9.19 -11.03 -19.41
CA HIS A 321 -9.22 -12.02 -20.51
C HIS A 321 -10.11 -11.62 -21.69
N GLY A 322 -10.81 -10.49 -21.57
CA GLY A 322 -11.66 -9.93 -22.61
C GLY A 322 -10.88 -9.19 -23.71
N PRO A 323 -11.52 -8.23 -24.41
CA PRO A 323 -10.83 -7.42 -25.41
C PRO A 323 -9.68 -6.62 -24.79
N PRO A 324 -8.72 -6.15 -25.59
CA PRO A 324 -7.62 -5.32 -25.12
C PRO A 324 -8.12 -4.15 -24.25
N LYS A 325 -7.62 -4.05 -23.02
CA LYS A 325 -7.95 -2.98 -22.06
C LYS A 325 -6.70 -2.50 -21.34
N LYS A 326 -6.58 -1.19 -21.18
CA LYS A 326 -5.60 -0.54 -20.31
C LYS A 326 -6.16 -0.42 -18.90
N ILE A 327 -5.65 -1.25 -18.00
CA ILE A 327 -6.08 -1.32 -16.60
C ILE A 327 -4.99 -0.72 -15.72
N LEU A 328 -5.32 0.36 -15.01
CA LEU A 328 -4.44 1.04 -14.08
C LEU A 328 -4.83 0.74 -12.63
N VAL A 329 -3.86 0.47 -11.78
CA VAL A 329 -4.04 0.22 -10.35
C VAL A 329 -3.40 1.34 -9.55
N GLU A 330 -4.23 2.05 -8.79
CA GLU A 330 -3.84 3.10 -7.87
C GLU A 330 -3.51 2.48 -6.50
N GLY A 331 -2.23 2.46 -6.13
CA GLY A 331 -1.79 2.09 -4.79
C GLY A 331 -2.10 3.18 -3.76
N ALA A 332 -2.68 2.79 -2.63
CA ALA A 332 -2.81 3.63 -1.44
C ALA A 332 -1.54 3.55 -0.58
N ASN A 333 -1.25 4.61 0.19
CA ASN A 333 -0.08 4.68 1.08
C ASN A 333 1.24 4.36 0.33
N ALA A 334 2.18 3.64 0.92
CA ALA A 334 3.49 3.39 0.32
C ALA A 334 4.18 2.16 0.94
N ALA A 335 5.27 1.71 0.30
CA ALA A 335 5.99 0.49 0.68
C ALA A 335 6.42 0.45 2.15
N LEU A 336 6.91 1.56 2.72
CA LEU A 336 7.38 1.57 4.12
C LEU A 336 6.25 1.73 5.15
N LEU A 337 5.01 1.85 4.67
CA LEU A 337 3.79 1.76 5.48
C LEU A 337 3.08 0.41 5.30
N ASP A 338 3.63 -0.51 4.52
CA ASP A 338 3.09 -1.86 4.35
C ASP A 338 3.06 -2.59 5.70
N ILE A 339 2.02 -3.40 5.95
CA ILE A 339 1.87 -4.12 7.22
C ILE A 339 2.99 -5.14 7.47
N ASP A 340 3.50 -5.79 6.43
CA ASP A 340 4.51 -6.84 6.53
C ASP A 340 5.93 -6.27 6.33
N PHE A 341 6.06 -5.34 5.38
CA PHE A 341 7.36 -4.85 4.93
C PHE A 341 7.67 -3.42 5.37
N GLY A 342 6.73 -2.73 6.01
CA GLY A 342 6.94 -1.37 6.47
C GLY A 342 7.73 -1.28 7.77
N THR A 343 7.89 -0.06 8.27
CA THR A 343 8.52 0.20 9.57
C THR A 343 7.59 -0.15 10.74
N TYR A 344 7.26 -1.42 10.89
CA TYR A 344 6.36 -1.92 11.93
C TYR A 344 6.87 -1.52 13.34
N PRO A 345 5.97 -1.09 14.26
CA PRO A 345 4.51 -1.07 14.15
C PRO A 345 3.91 0.20 13.53
N PHE A 346 4.73 1.15 13.08
CA PHE A 346 4.30 2.45 12.55
C PHE A 346 3.94 2.36 11.07
N VAL A 347 2.95 1.51 10.77
CA VAL A 347 2.53 1.12 9.43
C VAL A 347 1.01 1.21 9.31
N THR A 348 0.49 1.11 8.10
CA THR A 348 -0.94 0.86 7.91
C THR A 348 -1.27 -0.62 8.09
N SER A 349 -2.55 -0.95 8.12
CA SER A 349 -3.02 -2.31 8.38
C SER A 349 -3.22 -3.14 7.10
N SER A 350 -2.61 -2.73 5.99
CA SER A 350 -2.78 -3.34 4.67
C SER A 350 -1.46 -3.48 3.92
N ASN A 351 -1.37 -4.42 2.97
CA ASN A 351 -0.25 -4.44 2.05
C ASN A 351 -0.33 -3.29 1.03
N CYS A 352 0.70 -2.46 0.99
CA CYS A 352 0.87 -1.33 0.09
C CYS A 352 1.86 -1.64 -1.05
N THR A 353 2.30 -2.88 -1.12
CA THR A 353 3.23 -3.43 -2.11
C THR A 353 2.51 -4.15 -3.26
N VAL A 354 3.25 -4.54 -4.30
CA VAL A 354 2.72 -5.18 -5.52
C VAL A 354 1.93 -6.46 -5.22
N GLY A 355 2.27 -7.20 -4.16
CA GLY A 355 1.50 -8.37 -3.72
C GLY A 355 0.04 -8.03 -3.37
N GLY A 356 -0.18 -6.83 -2.80
CA GLY A 356 -1.50 -6.30 -2.48
C GLY A 356 -2.39 -6.08 -3.71
N VAL A 357 -1.81 -5.91 -4.90
CA VAL A 357 -2.57 -5.83 -6.16
C VAL A 357 -3.21 -7.18 -6.49
N CYS A 358 -2.43 -8.26 -6.38
CA CYS A 358 -2.91 -9.62 -6.66
C CYS A 358 -4.02 -10.02 -5.69
N THR A 359 -3.76 -9.89 -4.38
CA THR A 359 -4.73 -10.26 -3.33
C THR A 359 -5.92 -9.30 -3.27
N GLY A 360 -5.71 -8.03 -3.59
CA GLY A 360 -6.73 -6.98 -3.53
C GLY A 360 -7.72 -7.01 -4.70
N LEU A 361 -7.29 -7.47 -5.88
CA LEU A 361 -8.12 -7.57 -7.09
C LEU A 361 -8.56 -9.00 -7.43
N GLY A 362 -8.00 -10.01 -6.77
CA GLY A 362 -8.29 -11.43 -7.07
C GLY A 362 -7.70 -11.86 -8.42
N MET A 363 -6.54 -11.30 -8.77
CA MET A 363 -5.85 -11.56 -10.04
C MET A 363 -4.53 -12.32 -9.80
N PRO A 364 -4.08 -13.14 -10.75
CA PRO A 364 -2.85 -13.88 -10.59
C PRO A 364 -1.64 -13.01 -11.01
N PRO A 365 -0.43 -13.29 -10.48
CA PRO A 365 0.74 -12.41 -10.63
C PRO A 365 1.21 -12.26 -12.08
N GLN A 366 0.96 -13.22 -12.97
CA GLN A 366 1.30 -13.11 -14.40
C GLN A 366 0.61 -11.94 -15.10
N ASN A 367 -0.53 -11.46 -14.57
CA ASN A 367 -1.23 -10.31 -15.12
C ASN A 367 -0.67 -8.96 -14.63
N VAL A 368 0.33 -8.95 -13.75
CA VAL A 368 1.06 -7.72 -13.40
C VAL A 368 1.98 -7.34 -14.55
N GLY A 369 1.81 -6.12 -15.06
CA GLY A 369 2.63 -5.53 -16.12
C GLY A 369 3.66 -4.58 -15.53
N GLU A 370 3.59 -3.33 -15.94
CA GLU A 370 4.47 -2.27 -15.47
C GLU A 370 4.16 -1.89 -14.02
N VAL A 371 5.21 -1.67 -13.22
CA VAL A 371 5.11 -1.25 -11.82
C VAL A 371 5.94 0.01 -11.63
N TYR A 372 5.27 1.15 -11.56
CA TYR A 372 5.88 2.45 -11.33
C TYR A 372 6.07 2.70 -9.82
N GLY A 373 7.33 2.90 -9.43
CA GLY A 373 7.69 3.34 -8.08
C GLY A 373 7.74 4.86 -8.00
N VAL A 374 6.78 5.48 -7.30
CA VAL A 374 6.77 6.93 -7.10
C VAL A 374 7.70 7.29 -5.95
N VAL A 375 8.73 8.07 -6.28
CA VAL A 375 9.80 8.48 -5.38
C VAL A 375 9.79 9.99 -5.30
N LYS A 376 9.74 10.57 -4.11
CA LYS A 376 9.97 12.01 -3.96
C LYS A 376 11.47 12.28 -3.91
N ALA A 377 11.92 13.38 -4.50
CA ALA A 377 13.33 13.78 -4.55
C ALA A 377 13.98 14.01 -3.16
N TYR A 378 13.18 14.00 -2.10
CA TYR A 378 13.60 14.00 -0.71
C TYR A 378 12.61 13.12 0.08
N THR A 379 12.92 12.82 1.34
CA THR A 379 12.11 11.90 2.12
C THR A 379 11.22 12.65 3.10
N THR A 380 9.99 12.16 3.31
CA THR A 380 9.11 12.67 4.36
C THR A 380 8.44 11.54 5.11
N ARG A 381 8.07 11.80 6.36
CA ARG A 381 7.29 10.88 7.18
C ARG A 381 6.27 11.64 8.04
N VAL A 382 5.10 11.04 8.21
CA VAL A 382 4.07 11.51 9.15
C VAL A 382 4.02 10.56 10.34
N GLY A 383 3.89 11.13 11.54
CA GLY A 383 3.84 10.34 12.78
C GLY A 383 5.21 9.95 13.29
N ILE A 384 5.19 9.10 14.31
CA ILE A 384 6.38 8.65 15.03
C ILE A 384 7.09 7.50 14.31
N GLY A 385 8.23 7.09 14.85
CA GLY A 385 9.08 6.01 14.36
C GLY A 385 10.35 6.48 13.68
N ALA A 386 11.27 5.54 13.44
CA ALA A 386 12.61 5.86 12.98
C ALA A 386 12.63 6.51 11.60
N PHE A 387 13.44 7.55 11.44
CA PHE A 387 13.62 8.24 10.17
C PHE A 387 15.11 8.55 9.98
N PRO A 388 15.88 7.60 9.43
CA PRO A 388 17.35 7.69 9.37
C PRO A 388 17.88 8.97 8.74
N SER A 389 17.24 9.45 7.66
CA SER A 389 17.68 10.63 6.93
C SER A 389 17.02 11.95 7.36
N GLU A 390 16.28 11.95 8.48
CA GLU A 390 15.62 13.14 9.00
C GLU A 390 16.59 14.30 9.23
N GLN A 391 16.15 15.51 8.88
CA GLN A 391 16.91 16.74 9.11
C GLN A 391 16.19 17.61 10.13
N SER A 392 16.59 17.52 11.40
CA SER A 392 16.09 18.39 12.48
C SER A 392 16.84 19.71 12.55
N ASN A 393 17.02 20.35 11.39
CA ASN A 393 17.78 21.59 11.20
C ASN A 393 17.14 22.45 10.07
N GLU A 394 17.80 23.54 9.71
CA GLU A 394 17.33 24.50 8.69
C GLU A 394 17.02 23.85 7.33
N ILE A 395 17.72 22.76 6.96
CA ILE A 395 17.46 22.00 5.73
C ILE A 395 16.08 21.37 5.78
N GLY A 396 15.74 20.70 6.88
CA GLY A 396 14.44 20.05 7.05
C GLY A 396 13.29 21.05 7.05
N GLU A 397 13.49 22.22 7.67
CA GLU A 397 12.52 23.33 7.65
C GLU A 397 12.34 23.90 6.24
N LEU A 398 13.43 24.03 5.48
CA LEU A 398 13.40 24.50 4.10
C LEU A 398 12.67 23.52 3.18
N LEU A 399 12.97 22.23 3.28
CA LEU A 399 12.27 21.15 2.57
C LEU A 399 10.78 21.14 2.92
N GLN A 400 10.44 21.27 4.20
CA GLN A 400 9.05 21.30 4.67
C GLN A 400 8.30 22.50 4.11
N THR A 401 8.92 23.68 4.13
CA THR A 401 8.29 24.93 3.70
C THR A 401 8.11 24.97 2.18
N ARG A 402 9.17 24.71 1.40
CA ARG A 402 9.11 24.69 -0.06
C ARG A 402 8.19 23.58 -0.57
N GLY A 403 8.29 22.40 0.03
CA GLY A 403 7.49 21.23 -0.34
C GLY A 403 6.03 21.30 0.10
N LYS A 404 5.62 22.35 0.84
CA LYS A 404 4.32 22.50 1.49
C LYS A 404 3.94 21.23 2.26
N GLU A 405 4.89 20.72 3.06
CA GLU A 405 4.77 19.42 3.72
C GLU A 405 3.96 19.51 5.02
N VAL A 406 2.69 19.82 4.84
CA VAL A 406 1.66 19.88 5.88
C VAL A 406 0.47 19.04 5.43
N GLY A 407 -0.08 18.23 6.34
CA GLY A 407 -1.27 17.44 6.07
C GLY A 407 -2.49 18.32 5.82
N VAL A 408 -3.19 18.11 4.70
CA VAL A 408 -4.33 18.95 4.28
C VAL A 408 -5.52 18.80 5.23
N THR A 409 -5.77 17.60 5.75
CA THR A 409 -6.89 17.33 6.68
C THR A 409 -6.51 17.58 8.14
N THR A 410 -5.31 17.17 8.55
CA THR A 410 -4.91 17.17 9.98
C THR A 410 -4.14 18.42 10.39
N GLY A 411 -3.64 19.21 9.42
CA GLY A 411 -2.72 20.33 9.68
C GLY A 411 -1.36 19.91 10.23
N ARG A 412 -1.07 18.60 10.35
CA ARG A 412 0.18 18.11 10.93
C ARG A 412 1.33 18.33 9.95
N LYS A 413 2.39 18.99 10.45
CA LYS A 413 3.67 19.10 9.75
C LYS A 413 4.30 17.72 9.54
N ARG A 414 4.82 17.47 8.34
CA ARG A 414 5.56 16.24 8.05
C ARG A 414 7.03 16.42 8.41
N ARG A 415 7.64 15.37 8.96
CA ARG A 415 9.09 15.29 9.16
C ARG A 415 9.74 15.20 7.79
N CYS A 416 10.84 15.92 7.59
CA CYS A 416 11.52 16.02 6.29
C CYS A 416 13.00 15.65 6.43
N GLY A 417 13.54 15.02 5.40
CA GLY A 417 14.91 14.52 5.38
C GLY A 417 15.44 14.34 3.97
N TRP A 418 16.73 14.07 3.85
CA TRP A 418 17.37 13.81 2.57
C TRP A 418 16.80 12.56 1.89
N LEU A 419 16.99 12.46 0.57
CA LEU A 419 16.71 11.20 -0.14
C LEU A 419 17.57 10.09 0.45
N ASP A 420 16.97 8.94 0.66
CA ASP A 420 17.63 7.76 1.18
C ASP A 420 17.42 6.63 0.17
N LEU A 421 18.51 6.12 -0.39
CA LEU A 421 18.47 5.10 -1.43
C LEU A 421 18.47 3.69 -0.85
N VAL A 422 18.83 3.51 0.43
CA VAL A 422 18.73 2.20 1.08
C VAL A 422 17.26 1.78 1.17
N LEU A 423 16.38 2.72 1.54
CA LEU A 423 14.95 2.45 1.59
C LEU A 423 14.32 2.29 0.20
N ILE A 424 14.79 3.02 -0.82
CA ILE A 424 14.26 2.89 -2.19
C ILE A 424 14.66 1.56 -2.81
N LYS A 425 15.92 1.12 -2.60
CA LYS A 425 16.37 -0.23 -2.98
C LYS A 425 15.54 -1.30 -2.28
N TYR A 426 15.27 -1.13 -0.99
CA TYR A 426 14.39 -2.03 -0.25
C TYR A 426 12.98 -2.11 -0.83
N ALA A 427 12.35 -0.96 -1.12
CA ALA A 427 11.06 -0.92 -1.78
C ALA A 427 11.10 -1.57 -3.17
N HIS A 428 12.18 -1.40 -3.92
CA HIS A 428 12.37 -2.06 -5.22
C HIS A 428 12.51 -3.57 -5.11
N MET A 429 13.26 -4.09 -4.12
CA MET A 429 13.40 -5.54 -3.89
C MET A 429 12.05 -6.24 -3.69
N ILE A 430 11.09 -5.57 -3.07
CA ILE A 430 9.75 -6.12 -2.80
C ILE A 430 8.82 -5.94 -4.00
N ASN A 431 8.87 -4.76 -4.63
CA ASN A 431 7.87 -4.38 -5.64
C ASN A 431 8.28 -4.69 -7.08
N GLY A 432 9.56 -4.91 -7.35
CA GLY A 432 10.08 -5.15 -8.70
C GLY A 432 9.76 -4.00 -9.66
N PHE A 433 10.03 -2.75 -9.26
CA PHE A 433 9.73 -1.58 -10.09
C PHE A 433 10.32 -1.70 -11.49
N THR A 434 9.51 -1.45 -12.51
CA THR A 434 9.93 -1.42 -13.91
C THR A 434 10.41 -0.04 -14.34
N ALA A 435 9.95 1.00 -13.63
CA ALA A 435 10.30 2.39 -13.84
C ALA A 435 10.06 3.19 -12.54
N LEU A 436 10.72 4.33 -12.41
CA LEU A 436 10.53 5.24 -11.28
C LEU A 436 9.79 6.51 -11.75
N ALA A 437 9.03 7.12 -10.85
CA ALA A 437 8.48 8.46 -11.05
C ALA A 437 9.03 9.38 -9.96
N LEU A 438 10.04 10.17 -10.30
CA LEU A 438 10.69 11.11 -9.40
C LEU A 438 9.88 12.41 -9.31
N THR A 439 9.38 12.76 -8.12
CA THR A 439 8.53 13.93 -7.93
C THR A 439 9.20 15.01 -7.09
N LYS A 440 8.72 16.25 -7.25
CA LYS A 440 9.14 17.41 -6.45
C LYS A 440 10.64 17.72 -6.53
N LEU A 441 11.23 17.53 -7.72
CA LEU A 441 12.63 17.84 -7.98
C LEU A 441 12.92 19.35 -7.78
N ASP A 442 11.98 20.21 -8.16
CA ASP A 442 12.02 21.68 -8.01
C ASP A 442 12.21 22.18 -6.56
N ILE A 443 11.86 21.34 -5.59
CA ILE A 443 12.06 21.67 -4.19
C ILE A 443 13.57 21.78 -3.88
N LEU A 444 14.40 21.04 -4.63
CA LEU A 444 15.85 21.04 -4.49
C LEU A 444 16.56 22.16 -5.27
N ASP A 445 15.84 22.98 -6.03
CA ASP A 445 16.39 24.05 -6.89
C ASP A 445 17.27 25.07 -6.18
N VAL A 446 17.12 25.23 -4.87
CA VAL A 446 17.80 26.28 -4.07
C VAL A 446 19.05 25.79 -3.35
N PHE A 447 19.36 24.50 -3.43
CA PHE A 447 20.50 23.93 -2.71
C PHE A 447 21.77 24.06 -3.54
N ALA A 448 22.86 24.48 -2.89
CA ALA A 448 24.20 24.43 -3.48
C ALA A 448 24.78 23.01 -3.45
N GLU A 449 24.42 22.22 -2.44
CA GLU A 449 24.81 20.83 -2.28
C GLU A 449 23.62 20.03 -1.77
N ILE A 450 23.47 18.80 -2.27
CA ILE A 450 22.38 17.88 -1.93
C ILE A 450 23.01 16.60 -1.40
N LYS A 451 22.59 16.15 -0.22
CA LYS A 451 23.05 14.87 0.33
C LYS A 451 22.05 13.76 0.01
N VAL A 452 22.56 12.57 -0.28
CA VAL A 452 21.77 11.36 -0.54
C VAL A 452 22.32 10.22 0.30
N GLY A 453 21.48 9.60 1.13
CA GLY A 453 21.86 8.44 1.93
C GLY A 453 22.03 7.21 1.05
N VAL A 454 23.21 6.60 1.02
CA VAL A 454 23.54 5.48 0.12
C VAL A 454 23.77 4.15 0.84
N SER A 455 24.11 4.19 2.13
CA SER A 455 24.31 2.99 2.95
C SER A 455 24.05 3.26 4.43
N TYR A 456 23.80 2.20 5.19
CA TYR A 456 23.63 2.26 6.65
C TYR A 456 24.79 1.57 7.34
N LYS A 457 25.23 2.16 8.46
CA LYS A 457 26.12 1.52 9.42
C LYS A 457 25.41 1.28 10.75
N VAL A 458 25.66 0.12 11.34
CA VAL A 458 25.26 -0.23 12.72
C VAL A 458 26.50 -0.77 13.40
N ASP A 459 26.83 -0.25 14.58
CA ASP A 459 28.03 -0.64 15.34
C ASP A 459 29.33 -0.64 14.49
N ASN A 460 29.51 0.43 13.69
CA ASN A 460 30.60 0.61 12.71
C ASN A 460 30.65 -0.40 11.54
N GLN A 461 29.66 -1.27 11.38
CA GLN A 461 29.57 -2.22 10.26
C GLN A 461 28.52 -1.77 9.24
N THR A 462 28.88 -1.81 7.96
CA THR A 462 27.93 -1.49 6.89
C THR A 462 26.99 -2.67 6.67
N ILE A 463 25.69 -2.43 6.73
CA ILE A 463 24.67 -3.47 6.54
C ILE A 463 24.10 -3.43 5.11
N PRO A 464 23.87 -4.58 4.46
CA PRO A 464 23.33 -4.64 3.10
C PRO A 464 21.79 -4.68 3.05
N TYR A 465 21.12 -4.56 4.20
CA TYR A 465 19.66 -4.70 4.33
C TYR A 465 19.04 -3.54 5.09
N PHE A 466 17.73 -3.34 4.88
CA PHE A 466 16.94 -2.40 5.67
C PHE A 466 16.52 -3.07 6.99
N PRO A 467 16.83 -2.49 8.17
CA PRO A 467 16.49 -3.10 9.45
C PRO A 467 14.97 -3.22 9.67
N ALA A 468 14.52 -4.41 10.05
CA ALA A 468 13.12 -4.66 10.43
C ALA A 468 12.78 -4.13 11.84
N ASN A 469 13.74 -4.20 12.77
CA ASN A 469 13.55 -3.75 14.15
C ASN A 469 13.71 -2.22 14.26
N GLN A 470 12.78 -1.55 14.97
CA GLN A 470 12.78 -0.09 15.12
C GLN A 470 14.00 0.45 15.89
N GLU A 471 14.46 -0.25 16.92
CA GLU A 471 15.60 0.19 17.74
C GLU A 471 16.89 0.16 16.91
N VAL A 472 17.06 -0.90 16.10
CA VAL A 472 18.16 -0.97 15.14
C VAL A 472 18.04 0.14 14.11
N LEU A 473 16.85 0.34 13.52
CA LEU A 473 16.62 1.39 12.52
C LEU A 473 16.85 2.81 13.07
N GLN A 474 16.55 3.04 14.35
CA GLN A 474 16.78 4.33 15.02
C GLN A 474 18.27 4.62 15.22
N ASN A 475 19.08 3.59 15.39
CA ASN A 475 20.51 3.70 15.68
C ASN A 475 21.39 3.60 14.43
N VAL A 476 20.81 3.50 13.23
CA VAL A 476 21.61 3.46 11.99
C VAL A 476 22.30 4.80 11.77
N GLU A 477 23.59 4.74 11.44
CA GLU A 477 24.32 5.87 10.92
C GLU A 477 24.22 5.87 9.39
N VAL A 478 23.53 6.87 8.84
CA VAL A 478 23.40 7.03 7.39
C VAL A 478 24.70 7.56 6.80
N GLN A 479 25.28 6.85 5.84
CA GLN A 479 26.39 7.35 5.04
C GLN A 479 25.83 8.08 3.83
N TYR A 480 26.27 9.32 3.64
CA TYR A 480 25.81 10.21 2.58
C TYR A 480 26.84 10.37 1.48
N GLU A 481 26.36 10.46 0.25
CA GLU A 481 27.09 11.09 -0.85
C GLU A 481 26.56 12.51 -1.06
N THR A 482 27.49 13.44 -1.25
CA THR A 482 27.18 14.85 -1.51
C THR A 482 27.28 15.11 -3.01
N LEU A 483 26.18 15.55 -3.59
CA LEU A 483 26.07 15.93 -5.00
C LEU A 483 25.99 17.45 -5.11
N PRO A 484 26.57 18.05 -6.16
CA PRO A 484 26.39 19.47 -6.41
C PRO A 484 24.91 19.73 -6.76
N GLY A 485 24.32 20.74 -6.12
CA GLY A 485 23.01 21.24 -6.52
C GLY A 485 23.08 22.10 -7.79
N TRP A 486 21.94 22.60 -8.25
CA TRP A 486 21.85 23.33 -9.51
C TRP A 486 21.49 24.82 -9.37
N ASN A 487 21.02 25.30 -8.22
CA ASN A 487 20.73 26.72 -7.96
C ASN A 487 19.94 27.42 -9.10
N SER A 488 18.99 26.70 -9.69
CA SER A 488 18.26 27.11 -10.89
C SER A 488 16.82 26.62 -10.83
N ASP A 489 15.87 27.45 -11.25
CA ASP A 489 14.45 27.11 -11.26
C ASP A 489 14.15 26.09 -12.37
N THR A 490 13.68 24.91 -11.97
CA THR A 490 13.30 23.83 -12.88
C THR A 490 11.81 23.80 -13.18
N SER A 491 10.99 24.65 -12.53
CA SER A 491 9.52 24.57 -12.57
C SER A 491 8.88 24.70 -13.98
N ALA A 492 9.59 25.36 -14.90
CA ALA A 492 9.18 25.54 -16.30
C ALA A 492 9.66 24.44 -17.25
N VAL A 493 10.53 23.54 -16.80
CA VAL A 493 11.13 22.48 -17.64
C VAL A 493 10.07 21.47 -18.10
N ARG A 494 10.15 21.05 -19.36
CA ARG A 494 9.23 20.10 -20.00
C ARG A 494 9.93 18.90 -20.66
N SER A 495 11.25 18.91 -20.80
CA SER A 495 12.01 17.77 -21.33
C SER A 495 13.20 17.41 -20.43
N PHE A 496 13.79 16.22 -20.60
CA PHE A 496 14.93 15.79 -19.77
C PHE A 496 16.12 16.69 -20.04
N GLU A 497 16.29 16.99 -21.32
CA GLU A 497 17.40 17.72 -21.90
C GLU A 497 17.40 19.18 -21.45
N GLU A 498 16.24 19.72 -21.08
CA GLU A 498 16.07 21.06 -20.51
C GLU A 498 16.45 21.14 -19.02
N LEU A 499 16.57 20.01 -18.30
CA LEU A 499 17.01 20.03 -16.91
C LEU A 499 18.46 20.53 -16.81
N PRO A 500 18.83 21.29 -15.76
CA PRO A 500 20.23 21.60 -15.47
C PRO A 500 21.07 20.33 -15.38
N GLU A 501 22.33 20.40 -15.81
CA GLU A 501 23.22 19.23 -15.87
C GLU A 501 23.32 18.49 -14.51
N ASN A 502 23.39 19.22 -13.41
CA ASN A 502 23.43 18.63 -12.07
C ASN A 502 22.10 17.97 -11.67
N ALA A 503 20.96 18.47 -12.15
CA ALA A 503 19.66 17.83 -11.95
C ALA A 503 19.55 16.52 -12.76
N GLN A 504 20.05 16.50 -14.00
CA GLN A 504 20.14 15.26 -14.79
C GLN A 504 21.04 14.23 -14.11
N LYS A 505 22.21 14.66 -13.60
CA LYS A 505 23.12 13.81 -12.82
C LYS A 505 22.46 13.27 -11.56
N TYR A 506 21.65 14.07 -10.88
CA TYR A 506 20.88 13.62 -9.71
C TYR A 506 19.90 12.49 -10.07
N VAL A 507 19.19 12.60 -11.20
CA VAL A 507 18.28 11.55 -11.69
C VAL A 507 19.06 10.27 -12.02
N HIS A 508 20.13 10.38 -12.81
CA HIS A 508 20.96 9.21 -13.16
C HIS A 508 21.65 8.59 -11.95
N PHE A 509 21.98 9.37 -10.94
CA PHE A 509 22.53 8.87 -9.68
C PHE A 509 21.53 7.94 -8.99
N ILE A 510 20.25 8.31 -8.95
CA ILE A 510 19.17 7.46 -8.40
C ILE A 510 19.02 6.19 -9.23
N GLU A 511 18.93 6.31 -10.56
CA GLU A 511 18.79 5.16 -11.48
C GLU A 511 19.93 4.16 -11.31
N GLY A 512 21.17 4.63 -11.30
CA GLY A 512 22.36 3.80 -11.17
C GLY A 512 22.42 3.08 -9.82
N HIS A 513 21.97 3.72 -8.74
CA HIS A 513 21.95 3.09 -7.43
C HIS A 513 20.83 2.07 -7.27
N VAL A 514 19.62 2.38 -7.75
CA VAL A 514 18.45 1.52 -7.58
C VAL A 514 18.46 0.37 -8.58
N GLY A 515 19.07 0.57 -9.75
CA GLY A 515 19.12 -0.44 -10.83
C GLY A 515 17.84 -0.48 -11.67
N VAL A 516 17.02 0.58 -11.63
CA VAL A 516 15.76 0.68 -12.38
C VAL A 516 15.91 1.74 -13.47
N PRO A 517 15.82 1.36 -14.76
CA PRO A 517 15.88 2.31 -15.86
C PRO A 517 14.55 3.06 -16.03
N GLY A 518 14.59 4.26 -16.61
CA GLY A 518 13.39 4.96 -17.08
C GLY A 518 12.68 5.74 -15.98
N THR A 519 13.34 6.78 -15.48
CA THR A 519 12.74 7.69 -14.50
C THR A 519 11.87 8.75 -15.17
N ILE A 520 10.57 8.73 -14.90
CA ILE A 520 9.67 9.85 -15.20
C ILE A 520 9.95 10.95 -14.17
N VAL A 521 10.39 12.12 -14.63
CA VAL A 521 10.61 13.27 -13.74
C VAL A 521 9.37 14.16 -13.74
N HIS A 522 8.75 14.31 -12.57
CA HIS A 522 7.64 15.23 -12.33
C HIS A 522 8.10 16.44 -11.53
N ILE A 523 7.98 17.62 -12.14
CA ILE A 523 8.33 18.91 -11.54
C ILE A 523 7.07 19.61 -11.03
N HIS A 524 7.10 20.12 -9.81
CA HIS A 524 5.96 20.79 -9.20
C HIS A 524 5.83 22.21 -9.76
N ASN A 525 4.95 22.38 -10.75
CA ASN A 525 4.20 23.63 -10.78
C ASN A 525 2.72 23.45 -11.17
N HIS A 526 1.95 24.39 -10.66
CA HIS A 526 0.50 24.46 -10.61
C HIS A 526 -0.18 24.47 -11.99
N GLN A 527 -1.43 23.99 -11.99
CA GLN A 527 -2.39 23.96 -13.10
C GLN A 527 -2.04 23.04 -14.25
N VAL A 528 -2.58 21.82 -14.19
CA VAL A 528 -2.89 21.05 -15.40
C VAL A 528 -4.03 21.78 -16.10
N ASP A 529 -3.71 22.76 -16.95
CA ASP A 529 -4.64 23.19 -17.99
C ASP A 529 -4.75 22.02 -18.96
N ARG A 530 -5.97 21.53 -19.18
CA ARG A 530 -6.33 20.40 -20.06
C ARG A 530 -5.93 20.58 -21.54
N ARG A 531 -5.14 21.61 -21.87
CA ARG A 531 -4.61 21.90 -23.22
C ARG A 531 -3.09 21.83 -23.33
N GLY A 532 -2.36 21.60 -22.23
CA GLY A 532 -0.92 21.41 -22.25
C GLY A 532 -0.59 19.95 -22.01
N GLN A 533 0.10 19.31 -22.97
CA GLN A 533 0.76 18.02 -22.81
C GLN A 533 1.37 17.92 -21.40
N VAL A 534 1.05 16.84 -20.68
CA VAL A 534 1.99 16.39 -19.66
C VAL A 534 3.23 15.98 -20.43
N SER A 535 4.26 16.79 -20.31
CA SER A 535 5.57 16.45 -20.81
C SER A 535 6.14 15.43 -19.85
N GLY A 536 5.72 14.17 -20.04
CA GLY A 536 6.51 13.05 -19.62
C GLY A 536 7.86 13.23 -20.30
N VAL A 537 8.90 13.31 -19.49
CA VAL A 537 10.28 13.47 -19.95
C VAL A 537 10.77 12.24 -20.74
N HIS A 538 9.91 11.23 -20.93
CA HIS A 538 10.01 10.25 -22.00
C HIS A 538 8.63 10.00 -22.63
N ASP A 539 8.61 9.94 -23.96
CA ASP A 539 7.49 9.45 -24.75
C ASP A 539 7.25 7.96 -24.43
N PRO A 540 6.02 7.53 -24.06
CA PRO A 540 5.68 6.11 -23.93
C PRO A 540 6.03 5.28 -25.17
N ALA A 541 6.11 5.88 -26.37
CA ALA A 541 6.55 5.22 -27.59
C ALA A 541 8.07 4.92 -27.61
N VAL A 542 8.90 5.75 -26.97
CA VAL A 542 10.36 5.55 -26.88
C VAL A 542 10.71 4.43 -25.88
N LEU A 543 9.82 4.12 -24.94
CA LEU A 543 9.91 2.94 -24.07
C LEU A 543 9.75 1.63 -24.86
N ASN A 544 8.95 1.61 -25.92
CA ASN A 544 8.85 0.46 -26.82
C ASN A 544 10.06 0.37 -27.78
N GLU A 545 10.57 1.48 -28.31
CA GLU A 545 11.71 1.45 -29.25
C GLU A 545 13.04 1.02 -28.61
N ARG A 546 13.26 1.27 -27.31
CA ARG A 546 14.46 0.76 -26.61
C ARG A 546 14.38 -0.73 -26.24
N LEU A 547 13.18 -1.31 -26.22
CA LEU A 547 12.99 -2.75 -26.08
C LEU A 547 13.13 -3.47 -27.44
N ASP A 548 12.77 -2.82 -28.55
CA ASP A 548 12.94 -3.37 -29.90
C ASP A 548 14.40 -3.40 -30.38
N LEU A 549 15.32 -2.67 -29.72
CA LEU A 549 16.76 -2.77 -29.95
C LEU A 549 17.40 -4.06 -29.35
N PHE A 550 16.63 -4.82 -28.57
CA PHE A 550 16.94 -6.21 -28.21
C PHE A 550 15.95 -7.12 -28.93
N GLY A 551 16.25 -7.32 -30.22
CA GLY A 551 15.37 -7.91 -31.22
C GLY A 551 14.52 -9.11 -30.80
N SER A 552 13.29 -9.05 -31.29
CA SER A 552 12.47 -10.16 -31.75
C SER A 552 13.28 -11.15 -32.58
N ASP A 553 13.93 -12.12 -31.92
CA ASP A 553 14.16 -13.49 -32.40
C ASP A 553 15.13 -14.21 -31.45
N SER A 554 14.62 -14.74 -30.34
CA SER A 554 15.22 -15.94 -29.73
C SER A 554 14.22 -16.67 -28.82
N HIS A 555 14.03 -17.95 -29.11
CA HIS A 555 13.18 -18.85 -28.33
C HIS A 555 13.70 -19.03 -26.89
N PRO A 556 12.82 -19.25 -25.89
CA PRO A 556 13.18 -19.31 -24.47
C PRO A 556 13.80 -20.66 -24.02
N THR A 557 14.55 -21.33 -24.89
CA THR A 557 15.28 -22.56 -24.56
C THR A 557 16.80 -22.37 -24.45
N ASP A 558 17.33 -21.21 -24.85
CA ASP A 558 18.78 -21.00 -25.00
C ASP A 558 19.44 -20.27 -23.81
N LEU A 559 18.66 -19.74 -22.85
CA LEU A 559 19.20 -19.01 -21.69
C LEU A 559 19.81 -19.95 -20.63
N HIS A 560 19.32 -21.18 -20.53
CA HIS A 560 19.75 -22.14 -19.51
C HIS A 560 21.06 -22.85 -19.88
N GLU A 561 21.38 -23.00 -21.17
CA GLU A 561 22.67 -23.54 -21.63
C GLU A 561 23.79 -22.46 -21.61
N ARG A 562 23.45 -21.20 -21.85
CA ARG A 562 24.44 -20.09 -21.78
C ARG A 562 24.88 -19.75 -20.35
N MET A 563 24.00 -19.91 -19.35
CA MET A 563 24.40 -19.75 -17.94
C MET A 563 25.29 -20.88 -17.42
N VAL A 564 25.19 -22.10 -17.98
CA VAL A 564 26.02 -23.24 -17.57
C VAL A 564 27.42 -23.19 -18.23
N SER A 565 27.57 -22.56 -19.40
CA SER A 565 28.88 -22.40 -20.06
C SER A 565 29.72 -21.24 -19.53
N GLN A 566 29.14 -20.26 -18.81
CA GLN A 566 29.87 -19.13 -18.22
C GLN A 566 30.29 -19.33 -16.74
N LEU A 567 29.90 -20.45 -16.12
CA LEU A 567 30.25 -20.80 -14.73
C LEU A 567 31.34 -21.88 -14.59
N LEU A 568 31.99 -22.29 -15.70
CA LEU A 568 33.06 -23.30 -15.70
C LEU A 568 34.44 -22.79 -16.14
N HIS A 569 34.65 -21.48 -16.27
CA HIS A 569 35.95 -20.90 -16.60
C HIS A 569 36.29 -19.67 -15.75
N LEU A 570 36.42 -19.88 -14.43
CA LEU A 570 37.29 -19.04 -13.61
C LEU A 570 38.08 -19.97 -12.68
N ASP A 571 39.35 -20.12 -13.03
CA ASP A 571 40.34 -20.92 -12.33
C ASP A 571 40.50 -20.50 -10.87
N PHE A 572 40.57 -21.53 -10.02
CA PHE A 572 41.35 -21.51 -8.79
C PHE A 572 42.79 -21.21 -9.16
N GLU A 573 43.32 -20.04 -8.82
CA GLU A 573 44.72 -19.90 -8.39
C GLU A 573 44.98 -18.54 -7.70
N GLN A 574 45.53 -18.66 -6.48
CA GLN A 574 46.32 -17.69 -5.72
C GLN A 574 45.63 -16.61 -4.85
N PHE A 575 45.72 -16.89 -3.54
CA PHE A 575 45.65 -16.06 -2.32
C PHE A 575 44.29 -15.62 -1.77
#